data_AF-A0A848LAZ4-F1
#
_entry.id   AF-A0A848LAZ4-F1
#
_cell.length_a   1.000
_cell.length_b   1.000
_cell.length_c   1.000
_cell.angle_alpha   90.00
_cell.angle_beta   90.00
_cell.angle_gamma   90.00
#
_symmetry.space_group_name_H-M   'P 1'
#
loop_
_entity.id
_entity.type
_entity.pdbx_description
1 polymer ?
#
loop_
_entity_poly.entity_id
_entity_poly.type
_entity_poly.pdbx_seq_one_letter_code
_entity_poly.pdbx_strand_id
1 'polypeptide(L)'
;MTAGRVDASSAARFTAEILGLPEPRVSGFFHVLLLADEATLDYAELPPSMEFHGHHVAFLVSDAEFDAILARIRERGVAHWADPRKSQPGQINHLHGGRGVYFDDPEGNHLECITAPYTLE
;
A
#
# COMPACT_ATOMS: atom_id res chain seq x y z
N MET A 1 12.77 -13.30 -13.79
CA MET A 1 13.07 -13.42 -12.36
C MET A 1 12.38 -14.70 -11.90
N THR A 2 13.12 -15.66 -11.36
CA THR A 2 12.50 -16.76 -10.60
C THR A 2 11.76 -16.07 -9.47
N ALA A 3 10.43 -16.11 -9.44
CA ALA A 3 9.67 -15.50 -8.35
C ALA A 3 10.16 -16.16 -7.06
N GLY A 4 10.89 -15.40 -6.25
CA GLY A 4 11.26 -15.82 -4.91
C GLY A 4 9.98 -16.04 -4.11
N ARG A 5 10.08 -16.81 -3.03
CA ARG A 5 9.00 -16.86 -2.05
C ARG A 5 8.75 -15.44 -1.53
N VAL A 6 7.48 -15.05 -1.45
CA VAL A 6 7.05 -13.76 -0.88
C VAL A 6 7.56 -13.62 0.55
N ASP A 7 8.04 -12.43 0.93
CA ASP A 7 8.34 -12.10 2.33
C ASP A 7 7.21 -11.26 2.92
N ALA A 8 6.32 -11.92 3.66
CA ALA A 8 5.15 -11.27 4.27
C ALA A 8 5.54 -10.21 5.31
N SER A 9 6.67 -10.40 6.01
CA SER A 9 7.16 -9.44 6.99
C SER A 9 7.67 -8.17 6.32
N SER A 10 8.36 -8.31 5.19
CA SER A 10 8.90 -7.20 4.39
C SER A 10 7.77 -6.32 3.85
N ALA A 11 6.76 -6.94 3.24
CA ALA A 11 5.56 -6.25 2.76
C ALA A 11 4.83 -5.50 3.88
N ALA A 12 4.53 -6.17 4.99
CA ALA A 12 3.82 -5.57 6.11
C ALA A 12 4.56 -4.36 6.70
N ARG A 13 5.88 -4.49 6.92
CA ARG A 13 6.71 -3.39 7.44
C ARG A 13 6.77 -2.22 6.49
N PHE A 14 6.96 -2.49 5.20
CA PHE A 14 6.96 -1.44 4.18
C PHE A 14 5.65 -0.66 4.20
N THR A 15 4.51 -1.36 4.20
CA THR A 15 3.20 -0.70 4.21
C THR A 15 2.97 0.07 5.51
N ALA A 16 3.33 -0.48 6.67
CA ALA A 16 3.29 0.25 7.94
C ALA A 16 4.10 1.55 7.89
N GLU A 17 5.35 1.47 7.43
CA GLU A 17 6.25 2.62 7.35
C GLU A 17 5.68 3.70 6.43
N ILE A 18 5.25 3.35 5.22
CA ILE A 18 4.69 4.31 4.26
C ILE A 18 3.44 4.99 4.82
N LEU A 19 2.51 4.21 5.38
CA LEU A 19 1.26 4.71 5.97
C LEU A 19 1.46 5.45 7.29
N GLY A 20 2.65 5.35 7.92
CA GLY A 20 2.92 5.93 9.23
C GLY A 20 2.22 5.19 10.37
N LEU A 21 1.96 3.90 10.20
CA LEU A 21 1.38 3.02 11.21
C LEU A 21 2.47 2.49 12.18
N PRO A 22 2.08 1.99 13.37
CA PRO A 22 2.99 1.23 14.23
C PRO A 22 3.56 -0.02 13.53
N GLU A 23 4.67 -0.54 14.06
CA GLU A 23 5.27 -1.80 13.62
C GLU A 23 4.23 -2.93 13.57
N PRO A 24 4.22 -3.78 12.51
CA PRO A 24 3.29 -4.89 12.40
C PRO A 24 3.38 -5.84 13.60
N ARG A 25 2.23 -6.29 14.11
CA ARG A 25 2.17 -7.27 15.19
C ARG A 25 2.16 -8.68 14.61
N VAL A 26 2.93 -9.60 15.20
CA VAL A 26 2.83 -11.01 14.84
C VAL A 26 1.66 -11.64 15.60
N SER A 27 0.74 -12.25 14.86
CA SER A 27 -0.39 -13.02 15.40
C SER A 27 -0.56 -14.31 14.60
N GLY A 28 -0.21 -15.45 15.22
CA GLY A 28 -0.20 -16.72 14.51
C GLY A 28 0.74 -16.71 13.30
N PHE A 29 0.19 -16.88 12.10
CA PHE A 29 0.93 -16.87 10.83
C PHE A 29 0.97 -15.50 10.15
N PHE A 30 0.42 -14.47 10.81
CA PHE A 30 0.19 -13.16 10.20
C PHE A 30 1.11 -12.08 10.76
N HIS A 31 1.54 -11.18 9.88
CA HIS A 31 2.04 -9.86 10.21
C HIS A 31 0.89 -8.85 10.04
N VAL A 32 0.36 -8.38 11.17
CA VAL A 32 -0.90 -7.66 11.26
C VAL A 32 -0.66 -6.15 11.32
N LEU A 33 -1.22 -5.42 10.37
CA LEU A 33 -1.40 -3.97 10.44
C LEU A 33 -2.78 -3.65 11.01
N LEU A 34 -2.83 -2.83 12.06
CA LEU A 34 -4.08 -2.30 12.59
C LEU A 34 -4.35 -0.93 11.95
N LEU A 35 -5.48 -0.80 11.26
CA LEU A 35 -5.94 0.43 10.64
C LEU A 35 -6.81 1.24 11.61
N ALA A 36 -7.09 2.50 11.27
CA ALA A 36 -7.79 3.44 12.16
C ALA A 36 -9.25 3.07 12.42
N ASP A 37 -9.89 2.31 11.53
CA ASP A 37 -11.29 1.89 11.55
C ASP A 37 -11.48 0.49 12.17
N GLU A 38 -10.53 0.04 12.99
CA GLU A 38 -10.47 -1.31 13.58
C GLU A 38 -10.29 -2.45 12.56
N ALA A 39 -10.24 -2.14 11.27
CA ALA A 39 -9.87 -3.11 10.25
C ALA A 39 -8.40 -3.51 10.40
N THR A 40 -8.09 -4.72 9.97
CA THR A 40 -6.71 -5.18 9.87
C THR A 40 -6.34 -5.58 8.45
N LEU A 41 -5.07 -5.37 8.13
CA LEU A 41 -4.45 -5.97 6.95
C LEU A 41 -3.44 -7.01 7.41
N ASP A 42 -3.78 -8.28 7.19
CA ASP A 42 -3.04 -9.43 7.69
C ASP A 42 -2.19 -10.01 6.56
N TYR A 43 -0.88 -9.79 6.63
CA TYR A 43 0.07 -10.34 5.66
C TYR A 43 0.47 -11.76 6.08
N ALA A 44 0.42 -12.71 5.16
CA ALA A 44 0.82 -14.09 5.39
C ALA A 44 1.74 -14.61 4.30
N GLU A 45 2.64 -15.50 4.70
CA GLU A 45 3.41 -16.33 3.80
C GLU A 45 2.49 -17.26 3.01
N LEU A 46 2.69 -17.36 1.69
CA LEU A 46 1.97 -18.34 0.89
C LEU A 46 2.53 -19.76 1.09
N PRO A 47 1.67 -20.78 1.06
CA PRO A 47 2.12 -22.16 0.94
C PRO A 47 2.97 -22.36 -0.34
N PRO A 48 3.98 -23.26 -0.33
CA PRO A 48 4.87 -23.45 -1.48
C PRO A 48 4.19 -23.84 -2.80
N SER A 49 2.94 -24.31 -2.74
CA SER A 49 2.15 -24.71 -3.91
C SER A 49 1.37 -23.56 -4.56
N MET A 50 1.39 -22.36 -3.97
CA MET A 50 0.68 -21.19 -4.49
C MET A 50 1.66 -20.15 -5.02
N GLU A 51 1.31 -19.57 -6.17
CA GLU A 51 1.97 -18.39 -6.71
C GLU A 51 1.30 -17.14 -6.16
N PHE A 52 2.12 -16.13 -5.85
CA PHE A 52 1.60 -14.84 -5.41
C PHE A 52 1.22 -13.97 -6.60
N HIS A 53 0.01 -13.43 -6.54
CA HIS A 53 -0.44 -12.36 -7.42
C HIS A 53 -0.78 -11.18 -6.52
N GLY A 54 -0.08 -10.07 -6.71
CA GLY A 54 -0.30 -8.85 -5.94
C GLY A 54 -1.78 -8.43 -5.95
N HIS A 55 -2.25 -7.92 -4.82
CA HIS A 55 -3.60 -7.40 -4.69
C HIS A 55 -3.63 -5.88 -4.75
N HIS A 56 -4.81 -5.31 -5.04
CA HIS A 56 -5.04 -3.87 -4.95
C HIS A 56 -5.70 -3.51 -3.63
N VAL A 57 -5.10 -2.61 -2.86
CA VAL A 57 -5.68 -2.09 -1.61
C VAL A 57 -5.58 -0.56 -1.60
N ALA A 58 -6.73 0.11 -1.52
CA ALA A 58 -6.81 1.56 -1.44
C ALA A 58 -7.15 1.99 0.00
N PHE A 59 -6.42 2.98 0.50
CA PHE A 59 -6.60 3.58 1.82
C PHE A 59 -7.20 4.97 1.65
N LEU A 60 -8.36 5.20 2.28
CA LEU A 60 -8.91 6.55 2.42
C LEU A 60 -8.21 7.22 3.60
N VAL A 61 -7.55 8.35 3.33
CA VAL A 61 -6.74 9.09 4.30
C VAL A 61 -7.12 10.57 4.31
N SER A 62 -6.84 11.26 5.40
CA SER A 62 -6.94 12.73 5.44
C SER A 62 -5.89 13.39 4.57
N ASP A 63 -6.07 14.68 4.25
CA ASP A 63 -5.09 15.44 3.48
C ASP A 63 -3.72 15.53 4.19
N ALA A 64 -3.70 15.63 5.51
CA ALA A 64 -2.46 15.69 6.29
C ALA A 64 -1.72 14.35 6.26
N GLU A 65 -2.45 13.24 6.35
CA GLU A 65 -1.87 11.89 6.21
C GLU A 65 -1.33 11.68 4.79
N PHE A 66 -2.07 12.12 3.76
CA PHE A 66 -1.62 12.04 2.37
C PHE A 66 -0.30 12.79 2.15
N ASP A 67 -0.14 13.99 2.71
CA ASP A 67 1.11 14.75 2.62
C ASP A 67 2.27 14.00 3.27
N ALA A 68 2.06 13.43 4.46
CA ALA A 68 3.07 12.67 5.17
C ALA A 68 3.45 11.37 4.44
N ILE A 69 2.46 10.66 3.88
CA ILE A 69 2.65 9.45 3.07
C ILE A 69 3.45 9.78 1.81
N LEU A 70 3.06 10.81 1.07
CA LEU A 70 3.75 11.23 -0.15
C LEU A 70 5.18 11.68 0.12
N ALA A 71 5.43 12.35 1.27
CA ALA A 71 6.77 12.69 1.71
C ALA A 71 7.61 11.42 1.93
N ARG A 72 7.12 10.41 2.66
CA ARG A 72 7.81 9.14 2.88
C ARG A 72 8.09 8.37 1.59
N ILE A 73 7.12 8.32 0.67
CA ILE A 73 7.29 7.71 -0.67
C ILE A 73 8.47 8.37 -1.39
N ARG A 74 8.52 9.70 -1.41
CA ARG A 74 9.59 10.47 -2.09
C ARG A 74 10.94 10.32 -1.42
N GLU A 75 10.99 10.44 -0.09
CA GLU A 75 12.21 10.31 0.71
C GLU A 75 12.87 8.94 0.55
N ARG A 76 12.05 7.88 0.48
CA ARG A 76 12.52 6.50 0.29
C ARG A 76 12.73 6.12 -1.18
N GLY A 77 12.47 7.02 -2.12
CA GLY A 77 12.62 6.76 -3.56
C GLY A 77 11.66 5.70 -4.10
N VAL A 78 10.48 5.54 -3.48
CA VAL A 78 9.45 4.59 -3.92
C VAL A 78 8.84 5.10 -5.23
N ALA A 79 8.83 4.24 -6.24
CA ALA A 79 8.14 4.52 -7.50
C ALA A 79 6.64 4.69 -7.23
N HIS A 80 6.07 5.76 -7.76
CA HIS A 80 4.65 6.08 -7.59
C HIS A 80 4.07 6.68 -8.86
N TRP A 81 2.75 6.62 -8.99
CA TRP A 81 2.03 7.00 -10.19
C TRP A 81 0.71 7.72 -9.88
N ALA A 82 0.24 8.52 -10.83
CA ALA A 82 -1.07 9.15 -10.76
C ALA A 82 -2.21 8.19 -11.16
N ASP A 83 -1.90 7.07 -11.83
CA ASP A 83 -2.89 6.15 -12.39
C ASP A 83 -2.55 4.67 -12.11
N PRO A 84 -3.56 3.78 -12.01
CA PRO A 84 -3.34 2.37 -11.70
C PRO A 84 -2.65 1.59 -12.83
N ARG A 85 -2.57 2.16 -14.04
CA ARG A 85 -1.86 1.56 -15.18
C ARG A 85 -0.38 1.89 -15.18
N LYS A 86 0.11 2.64 -14.17
CA LYS A 86 1.51 3.04 -14.01
C LYS A 86 2.04 3.85 -15.20
N SER A 87 1.17 4.59 -15.88
CA SER A 87 1.52 5.36 -17.08
C SER A 87 2.03 6.78 -16.80
N GLN A 88 1.76 7.31 -15.60
CA GLN A 88 2.13 8.66 -15.18
C GLN A 88 3.05 8.62 -13.95
N PRO A 89 4.33 8.25 -14.11
CA PRO A 89 5.28 8.13 -13.01
C PRO A 89 5.59 9.48 -12.37
N GLY A 90 5.79 9.48 -11.05
CA GLY A 90 6.19 10.64 -10.26
C GLY A 90 5.08 11.69 -10.04
N GLN A 91 3.84 11.36 -10.42
CA GLN A 91 2.69 12.27 -10.35
C GLN A 91 1.63 11.73 -9.38
N ILE A 92 0.73 12.61 -8.95
CA ILE A 92 -0.50 12.27 -8.22
C ILE A 92 -1.70 12.67 -9.08
N ASN A 93 -2.85 12.05 -8.85
CA ASN A 93 -4.10 12.51 -9.45
C ASN A 93 -4.89 13.41 -8.50
N HIS A 94 -5.90 14.09 -9.06
CA HIS A 94 -6.85 14.94 -8.34
C HIS A 94 -8.30 14.52 -8.60
N LEU A 95 -8.55 13.21 -8.65
CA LEU A 95 -9.86 12.65 -8.98
C LEU A 95 -10.85 12.85 -7.82
N HIS A 96 -12.15 12.86 -8.15
CA HIS A 96 -13.25 12.94 -7.17
C HIS A 96 -13.16 14.14 -6.21
N GLY A 97 -12.51 15.23 -6.63
CA GLY A 97 -12.28 16.42 -5.80
C GLY A 97 -11.25 16.24 -4.70
N GLY A 98 -10.54 15.10 -4.67
CA GLY A 98 -9.47 14.80 -3.71
C GLY A 98 -8.11 14.71 -4.39
N ARG A 99 -7.24 13.88 -3.81
CA ARG A 99 -5.91 13.54 -4.29
C ARG A 99 -5.71 12.03 -4.25
N GLY A 100 -4.91 11.50 -5.16
CA GLY A 100 -4.64 10.06 -5.25
C GLY A 100 -3.21 9.74 -5.67
N VAL A 101 -2.61 8.71 -5.06
CA VAL A 101 -1.29 8.20 -5.42
C VAL A 101 -1.27 6.68 -5.39
N TYR A 102 -0.68 6.07 -6.41
CA TYR A 102 -0.47 4.63 -6.51
C TYR A 102 1.00 4.29 -6.31
N PHE A 103 1.32 3.17 -5.64
CA PHE A 103 2.67 2.67 -5.43
C PHE A 103 2.63 1.14 -5.23
N ASP A 104 3.77 0.47 -5.33
CA ASP A 104 3.85 -0.97 -5.03
C ASP A 104 4.60 -1.20 -3.72
N ASP A 105 4.22 -2.25 -3.00
CA ASP A 105 5.07 -2.82 -1.96
C ASP A 105 6.17 -3.72 -2.57
N PRO A 106 7.16 -4.17 -1.78
CA PRO A 106 8.26 -5.00 -2.26
C PRO A 106 7.84 -6.33 -2.88
N GLU A 107 6.67 -6.84 -2.54
CA GLU A 107 6.17 -8.16 -2.97
C GLU A 107 5.21 -8.03 -4.17
N GLY A 108 4.86 -6.81 -4.56
CA GLY A 108 4.06 -6.50 -5.73
C GLY A 108 2.58 -6.27 -5.46
N ASN A 109 2.16 -6.10 -4.19
CA ASN A 109 0.84 -5.52 -3.92
C ASN A 109 0.78 -4.10 -4.47
N HIS A 110 -0.31 -3.78 -5.15
CA HIS A 110 -0.58 -2.45 -5.66
C HIS A 110 -1.37 -1.66 -4.62
N LEU A 111 -0.77 -0.62 -4.09
CA LEU A 111 -1.32 0.16 -2.99
C LEU A 111 -1.71 1.55 -3.48
N GLU A 112 -2.76 2.10 -2.89
CA GLU A 112 -3.27 3.41 -3.25
C GLU A 112 -3.65 4.20 -2.00
N CYS A 113 -3.39 5.49 -1.99
CA CYS A 113 -3.93 6.41 -0.99
C CYS A 113 -4.78 7.46 -1.68
N ILE A 114 -6.01 7.68 -1.20
CA ILE A 114 -6.95 8.68 -1.71
C ILE A 114 -7.45 9.59 -0.58
N THR A 115 -7.76 10.84 -0.89
CA THR A 115 -8.34 11.79 0.09
C THR A 115 -9.84 12.03 -0.10
N ALA A 116 -10.43 11.48 -1.15
CA ALA A 116 -11.86 11.50 -1.39
C ALA A 116 -12.31 10.11 -1.87
N PRO A 117 -13.48 9.60 -1.41
CA PRO A 117 -14.00 8.33 -1.89
C PRO A 117 -14.39 8.42 -3.35
N TYR A 118 -14.37 7.28 -4.04
CA TYR A 118 -14.86 7.23 -5.42
C TYR A 118 -16.35 7.52 -5.46
N THR A 119 -16.72 8.49 -6.29
CA THR A 119 -18.11 8.68 -6.68
C THR A 119 -18.42 7.69 -7.79
N LEU A 120 -19.18 6.66 -7.45
CA LEU A 120 -19.80 5.77 -8.43
C LEU A 120 -21.01 6.50 -9.01
N GLU A 121 -20.81 7.23 -10.10
CA GLU A 121 -21.92 7.67 -10.96
C GLU A 121 -22.23 6.61 -12.01
#